data_AF-A0A6M0AQP2-F1
#
_entry.id   AF-A0A6M0AQP2-F1
#
_cell.length_a   1.000
_cell.length_b   1.000
_cell.length_c   1.000
_cell.angle_alpha   90.00
_cell.angle_beta   90.00
_cell.angle_gamma   90.00
#
_symmetry.space_group_name_H-M   'P 1'
#
loop_
_entity.id
_entity.type
_entity.pdbx_description
1 polymer ?
#
loop_
_entity_poly.entity_id
_entity_poly.type
_entity_poly.pdbx_seq_one_letter_code
_entity_poly.pdbx_strand_id
1 'polypeptide(L)'
;MNNQTIVKFLSQLRKLNVQVSSNGEKLRCQAPEGVLTPALSQQIAERKAEILAYLKQVRQKTDSNSPAISVISRDEKLPLSFAQERLWFLDQLDGSKAPYIQQGAMEISGNLKIPVLQQAFCEIIRRHEVFRTRFYSVNGIPMQVIVPDTSLEIPVVDWKHVPKTQQQTQIKQYAQTQAEIPFNLSEDLLLRVNLLQLSSLLLLSEFTE
;
A
#
# COMPACT_ATOMS: atom_id res chain seq x y z
N MET A 1 39.06 10.20 1.75
CA MET A 1 37.72 10.82 1.71
C MET A 1 36.98 10.47 3.00
N ASN A 2 36.47 11.45 3.74
CA ASN A 2 35.91 11.22 5.08
C ASN A 2 34.40 10.92 5.02
N ASN A 3 34.03 9.65 4.83
CA ASN A 3 32.65 9.18 4.72
C ASN A 3 31.76 9.57 5.93
N GLN A 4 32.35 9.86 7.09
CA GLN A 4 31.61 10.27 8.27
C GLN A 4 31.07 11.71 8.17
N THR A 5 31.77 12.58 7.44
CA THR A 5 31.36 13.98 7.23
C THR A 5 30.21 14.08 6.23
N ILE A 6 30.23 13.29 5.16
CA ILE A 6 29.16 13.28 4.15
C ILE A 6 27.86 12.68 4.70
N VAL A 7 27.95 11.61 5.51
CA VAL A 7 26.78 11.01 6.17
C VAL A 7 26.10 11.99 7.12
N LYS A 8 26.87 12.73 7.92
CA LYS A 8 26.34 13.78 8.80
C LYS A 8 25.62 14.87 8.01
N PHE A 9 26.21 15.30 6.89
CA PHE A 9 25.60 16.31 6.02
C PHE A 9 24.29 15.82 5.38
N LEU A 10 24.27 14.61 4.81
CA LEU A 10 23.05 14.02 4.25
C LEU A 10 21.98 13.78 5.33
N SER A 11 22.38 13.43 6.55
CA SER A 11 21.46 13.32 7.70
C SER A 11 20.84 14.66 8.08
N GLN A 12 21.61 15.76 8.05
CA GLN A 12 21.09 17.12 8.26
C GLN A 12 20.09 17.52 7.17
N LEU A 13 20.41 17.25 5.90
CA LEU A 13 19.47 17.48 4.80
C LEU A 13 18.16 16.72 4.99
N ARG A 14 18.23 15.44 5.39
CA ARG A 14 17.03 14.63 5.66
C ARG A 14 16.18 15.18 6.80
N LYS A 15 16.79 15.75 7.85
CA LYS A 15 16.05 16.44 8.94
C LYS A 15 15.29 17.68 8.44
N LEU A 16 15.76 18.30 7.35
CA LEU A 16 15.08 19.40 6.68
C LEU A 16 14.12 18.92 5.58
N ASN A 17 13.83 17.61 5.48
CA ASN A 17 13.08 16.98 4.39
C ASN A 17 13.68 17.22 2.99
N VAL A 18 14.99 17.49 2.93
CA VAL A 18 15.73 17.58 1.66
C VAL A 18 16.29 16.20 1.32
N GLN A 19 15.83 15.63 0.21
CA GLN A 19 16.33 14.38 -0.34
C GLN A 19 17.24 14.65 -1.51
N VAL A 20 18.43 14.03 -1.51
CA VAL A 20 19.40 14.11 -2.60
C VAL A 20 19.58 12.73 -3.21
N SER A 21 19.38 12.64 -4.52
CA SER A 21 19.52 11.42 -5.32
C SER A 21 20.44 11.66 -6.51
N SER A 22 20.99 10.58 -7.09
CA SER A 22 21.80 10.65 -8.30
C SER A 22 20.96 10.28 -9.53
N ASN A 23 21.11 11.03 -10.61
CA ASN A 23 20.63 10.68 -11.95
C ASN A 23 21.83 10.75 -12.90
N GLY A 24 22.54 9.64 -13.04
CA GLY A 24 23.85 9.60 -13.69
C GLY A 24 24.88 10.47 -12.94
N GLU A 25 25.49 11.42 -13.64
CA GLU A 25 26.47 12.38 -13.09
C GLU A 25 25.85 13.68 -12.54
N LYS A 26 24.51 13.76 -12.51
CA LYS A 26 23.76 14.89 -11.96
C LYS A 26 23.16 14.53 -10.60
N LEU A 27 23.12 15.51 -9.70
CA LEU A 27 22.35 15.40 -8.46
C LEU A 27 20.94 15.93 -8.71
N ARG A 28 19.95 15.20 -8.20
CA ARG A 28 18.56 15.65 -8.10
C ARG A 28 18.26 15.89 -6.63
N CYS A 29 17.79 17.09 -6.32
CA CYS A 29 17.37 17.47 -4.97
C CYS A 29 15.84 17.64 -4.95
N GLN A 30 15.18 17.06 -3.95
CA GLN A 30 13.77 17.23 -3.69
C GLN A 30 13.62 17.81 -2.28
N ALA A 31 12.93 18.92 -2.16
CA ALA A 31 12.77 19.65 -0.91
C ALA A 31 11.37 20.29 -0.86
N PRO A 32 10.79 20.53 0.33
CA PRO A 32 9.59 21.36 0.47
C PRO A 32 9.84 22.79 -0.02
N GLU A 33 8.77 23.49 -0.36
CA GLU A 33 8.82 24.87 -0.85
C GLU A 33 9.54 25.79 0.15
N GLY A 34 10.44 26.65 -0.35
CA GLY A 34 11.21 27.60 0.46
C GLY A 34 12.38 27.02 1.27
N VAL A 35 12.48 25.69 1.43
CA VAL A 35 13.56 25.05 2.22
C VAL A 35 14.90 25.07 1.48
N LEU A 36 14.86 24.93 0.16
CA LEU A 36 16.06 24.92 -0.69
C LEU A 36 16.56 26.35 -0.95
N THR A 37 17.10 27.00 0.08
CA THR A 37 17.66 28.34 -0.03
C THR A 37 18.89 28.38 -0.95
N PRO A 38 19.28 29.55 -1.50
CA PRO A 38 20.49 29.67 -2.32
C PRO A 38 21.75 29.20 -1.59
N ALA A 39 21.87 29.51 -0.29
CA ALA A 39 22.98 29.07 0.54
C ALA A 39 23.04 27.54 0.70
N LEU A 40 21.88 26.89 0.90
CA LEU A 40 21.81 25.43 1.00
C LEU A 40 22.11 24.75 -0.34
N SER A 41 21.59 25.31 -1.44
CA SER A 41 21.88 24.85 -2.80
C SER A 41 23.37 24.92 -3.13
N GLN A 42 24.04 26.00 -2.70
CA GLN A 42 25.48 26.18 -2.85
C GLN A 42 26.27 25.13 -2.06
N GLN A 43 25.90 24.87 -0.79
CA GLN A 43 26.55 23.83 0.01
C GLN A 43 26.43 22.42 -0.60
N ILE A 44 25.27 22.11 -1.21
CA ILE A 44 25.08 20.85 -1.94
C ILE A 44 25.94 20.81 -3.21
N ALA A 45 26.03 21.93 -3.94
CA ALA A 45 26.82 22.03 -5.16
C ALA A 45 28.33 21.90 -4.90
N GLU A 46 28.85 22.55 -3.85
CA GLU A 46 30.25 22.47 -3.43
C GLU A 46 30.66 21.03 -3.06
N ARG A 47 29.74 20.27 -2.48
CA ARG A 47 29.94 18.87 -2.08
C ARG A 47 29.49 17.86 -3.13
N LYS A 48 29.14 18.29 -4.35
CA LYS A 48 28.52 17.44 -5.39
C LYS A 48 29.32 16.16 -5.64
N ALA A 49 30.63 16.28 -5.81
CA ALA A 49 31.51 15.14 -6.11
C ALA A 49 31.53 14.12 -4.97
N GLU A 50 31.59 14.58 -3.73
CA GLU A 50 31.57 13.73 -2.54
C GLU A 50 30.22 13.03 -2.37
N ILE A 51 29.12 13.75 -2.59
CA ILE A 51 27.76 13.17 -2.55
C ILE A 51 27.61 12.09 -3.62
N LEU A 52 28.00 12.36 -4.87
CA LEU A 52 27.92 11.39 -5.96
C LEU A 52 28.77 10.14 -5.68
N ALA A 53 30.00 10.33 -5.18
CA ALA A 53 30.89 9.22 -4.82
C ALA A 53 30.28 8.36 -3.69
N TYR A 54 29.73 9.00 -2.65
CA TYR A 54 29.07 8.30 -1.55
C TYR A 54 27.82 7.54 -2.01
N LEU A 55 26.95 8.17 -2.81
CA LEU A 55 25.75 7.52 -3.36
C LEU A 55 26.11 6.34 -4.27
N LYS A 56 27.16 6.45 -5.09
CA LYS A 56 27.68 5.33 -5.90
C LYS A 56 28.20 4.19 -5.01
N GLN A 57 28.96 4.49 -3.96
CA GLN A 57 29.47 3.49 -3.03
C GLN A 57 28.36 2.77 -2.26
N VAL A 58 27.35 3.50 -1.78
CA VAL A 58 26.18 2.90 -1.12
C VAL A 58 25.43 2.02 -2.10
N ARG A 59 25.18 2.50 -3.33
CA ARG A 59 24.52 1.71 -4.37
C ARG A 59 25.29 0.43 -4.67
N GLN A 60 26.61 0.49 -4.84
CA GLN A 60 27.47 -0.70 -5.03
C GLN A 60 27.47 -1.68 -3.84
N LYS A 61 27.37 -1.18 -2.59
CA LYS A 61 27.21 -2.03 -1.40
C LYS A 61 25.82 -2.65 -1.28
N THR A 62 24.80 -2.00 -1.84
CA THR A 62 23.42 -2.50 -1.88
C THR A 62 23.19 -3.39 -3.11
N ASP A 63 23.98 -3.17 -4.17
CA ASP A 63 24.05 -3.94 -5.40
C ASP A 63 24.94 -5.19 -5.20
N SER A 64 24.64 -5.98 -4.16
CA SER A 64 24.65 -7.43 -4.37
C SER A 64 23.49 -7.75 -5.32
N ASN A 65 23.71 -7.48 -6.61
CA ASN A 65 23.03 -8.06 -7.76
C ASN A 65 21.48 -8.05 -7.78
N SER A 66 20.83 -6.94 -7.39
CA SER A 66 19.37 -6.83 -7.59
C SER A 66 19.08 -6.34 -9.02
N PRO A 67 18.50 -7.18 -9.89
CA PRO A 67 18.17 -6.78 -11.25
C PRO A 67 17.13 -5.66 -11.27
N ALA A 68 17.12 -4.86 -12.33
CA ALA A 68 16.06 -3.88 -12.55
C ALA A 68 14.70 -4.59 -12.59
N ILE A 69 13.68 -3.97 -11.99
CA ILE A 69 12.31 -4.48 -12.02
C ILE A 69 11.81 -4.37 -13.46
N SER A 70 11.74 -5.50 -14.17
CA SER A 70 11.16 -5.58 -15.50
C SER A 70 9.65 -5.76 -15.42
N VAL A 71 8.94 -5.26 -16.43
CA VAL A 71 7.52 -5.57 -16.60
C VAL A 71 7.40 -7.07 -16.89
N ILE A 72 6.53 -7.74 -16.15
CA ILE A 72 6.22 -9.17 -16.34
C ILE A 72 4.95 -9.26 -17.19
N SER A 73 4.94 -10.17 -18.18
CA SER A 73 3.76 -10.43 -19.00
C SER A 73 2.60 -10.96 -18.15
N ARG A 74 1.37 -10.53 -18.44
CA ARG A 74 0.15 -11.05 -17.80
C ARG A 74 -0.50 -12.21 -18.56
N ASP A 75 0.06 -12.56 -19.73
CA ASP A 75 -0.41 -13.68 -20.55
C ASP A 75 0.22 -15.03 -20.14
N GLU A 76 1.20 -14.99 -19.24
CA GLU A 76 1.91 -16.16 -18.75
C GLU A 76 1.36 -16.65 -17.41
N LYS A 77 1.72 -17.88 -17.02
CA LYS A 77 1.42 -18.41 -15.68
C LYS A 77 2.20 -17.62 -14.64
N LEU A 78 1.49 -17.03 -13.67
CA LEU A 78 2.08 -16.24 -12.59
C LEU A 78 2.14 -17.09 -11.31
N PRO A 79 3.25 -17.77 -11.00
CA PRO A 79 3.36 -18.51 -9.74
C PRO A 79 3.28 -17.56 -8.54
N LEU A 80 2.89 -18.09 -7.39
CA LEU A 80 2.93 -17.34 -6.13
C LEU A 80 4.40 -17.16 -5.71
N SER A 81 4.68 -16.07 -5.02
CA SER A 81 5.91 -15.98 -4.23
C SER A 81 5.88 -17.02 -3.10
N PHE A 82 7.04 -17.39 -2.55
CA PHE A 82 7.12 -18.33 -1.42
C PHE A 82 6.28 -17.90 -0.21
N ALA A 83 6.20 -16.59 0.05
CA ALA A 83 5.37 -16.06 1.13
C ALA A 83 3.88 -16.27 0.83
N GLN A 84 3.43 -15.94 -0.38
CA GLN A 84 2.05 -16.15 -0.82
C GLN A 84 1.69 -17.65 -0.85
N GLU A 85 2.58 -18.52 -1.34
CA GLU A 85 2.35 -19.97 -1.39
C GLU A 85 2.14 -20.56 0.01
N ARG A 86 2.92 -20.10 0.99
CA ARG A 86 2.71 -20.47 2.39
C ARG A 86 1.34 -20.03 2.90
N LEU A 87 0.94 -18.79 2.64
CA LEU A 87 -0.36 -18.28 3.08
C LEU A 87 -1.51 -19.04 2.41
N TRP A 88 -1.41 -19.30 1.11
CA TRP A 88 -2.36 -20.10 0.36
C TRP A 88 -2.47 -21.52 0.91
N PHE A 89 -1.35 -22.18 1.20
CA PHE A 89 -1.36 -23.51 1.79
C PHE A 89 -2.04 -23.54 3.17
N LEU A 90 -1.80 -22.53 4.01
CA LEU A 90 -2.45 -22.41 5.32
C LEU A 90 -3.95 -22.17 5.18
N ASP A 91 -4.38 -21.33 4.23
CA ASP A 91 -5.79 -21.11 3.90
C ASP A 91 -6.50 -22.43 3.50
N GLN A 92 -5.86 -23.26 2.66
CA GLN A 92 -6.40 -24.55 2.24
C GLN A 92 -6.47 -25.59 3.39
N LEU A 93 -5.54 -25.54 4.36
CA LEU A 93 -5.54 -26.46 5.50
C LEU A 93 -6.58 -26.10 6.57
N ASP A 94 -6.69 -24.81 6.91
CA ASP A 94 -7.55 -24.34 8.00
C ASP A 94 -8.99 -24.05 7.56
N GLY A 95 -9.30 -24.21 6.27
CA GLY A 95 -10.62 -23.98 5.69
C GLY A 95 -10.99 -22.50 5.67
N SER A 96 -10.03 -21.65 5.31
CA SER A 96 -10.20 -20.19 5.30
C SER A 96 -10.67 -19.61 6.63
N LYS A 97 -10.05 -20.01 7.75
CA LYS A 97 -10.09 -19.16 8.95
C LYS A 97 -9.30 -17.89 8.62
N ALA A 98 -9.56 -16.77 9.30
CA ALA A 98 -9.15 -15.42 8.84
C ALA A 98 -7.84 -14.85 9.46
N PRO A 99 -6.69 -15.55 9.57
CA PRO A 99 -5.55 -15.01 10.32
C PRO A 99 -4.78 -13.90 9.59
N TYR A 100 -5.15 -13.55 8.34
CA TYR A 100 -4.40 -12.59 7.49
C TYR A 100 -5.23 -11.40 7.00
N ILE A 101 -6.41 -11.17 7.59
CA ILE A 101 -7.23 -10.00 7.26
C ILE A 101 -6.71 -8.79 8.04
N GLN A 102 -6.26 -7.76 7.32
CA GLN A 102 -5.97 -6.44 7.86
C GLN A 102 -7.22 -5.57 7.81
N GLN A 103 -7.47 -4.84 8.88
CA GLN A 103 -8.65 -4.00 9.03
C GLN A 103 -8.27 -2.55 9.29
N GLY A 104 -9.01 -1.65 8.66
CA GLY A 104 -8.91 -0.22 8.85
C GLY A 104 -10.29 0.39 9.08
N ALA A 105 -10.33 1.43 9.90
CA ALA A 105 -11.53 2.23 10.13
C ALA A 105 -11.16 3.72 10.05
N MET A 106 -11.98 4.50 9.34
CA MET A 106 -11.80 5.94 9.21
C MET A 106 -13.13 6.68 9.34
N GLU A 107 -13.17 7.65 10.25
CA GLU A 107 -14.31 8.55 10.36
C GLU A 107 -14.21 9.65 9.31
N ILE A 108 -15.30 9.83 8.56
CA ILE A 108 -15.46 10.81 7.50
C ILE A 108 -16.50 11.82 7.99
N SER A 109 -16.07 13.06 8.14
CA SER A 109 -16.94 14.19 8.47
C SER A 109 -17.30 14.99 7.22
N GLY A 110 -18.56 15.40 7.11
CA GLY A 110 -19.05 16.24 6.02
C GLY A 110 -19.91 15.51 4.98
N ASN A 111 -20.10 16.15 3.82
CA ASN A 111 -21.00 15.67 2.78
C ASN A 111 -20.28 14.67 1.85
N LEU A 112 -20.35 13.38 2.19
CA LEU A 112 -19.78 12.32 1.35
C LEU A 112 -20.76 11.93 0.23
N LYS A 113 -20.31 12.08 -1.01
CA LYS A 113 -21.04 11.55 -2.18
C LYS A 113 -20.66 10.09 -2.38
N ILE A 114 -21.49 9.18 -1.85
CA ILE A 114 -21.26 7.73 -1.91
C ILE A 114 -20.96 7.22 -3.34
N PRO A 115 -21.68 7.67 -4.40
CA PRO A 115 -21.36 7.24 -5.77
C PRO A 115 -19.95 7.64 -6.22
N VAL A 116 -19.45 8.80 -5.78
CA VAL A 116 -18.10 9.28 -6.11
C VAL A 116 -17.04 8.48 -5.35
N LEU A 117 -17.31 8.13 -4.08
CA LEU A 117 -16.43 7.27 -3.29
C LEU A 117 -16.29 5.89 -3.93
N GLN A 118 -17.41 5.29 -4.35
CA GLN A 118 -17.41 3.99 -5.03
C GLN A 118 -16.60 4.04 -6.32
N GLN A 119 -16.78 5.09 -7.15
CA GLN A 119 -15.97 5.30 -8.34
C GLN A 119 -14.47 5.40 -8.02
N ALA A 120 -14.10 6.10 -6.94
CA ALA A 120 -12.70 6.21 -6.52
C ALA A 120 -12.10 4.84 -6.15
N PHE A 121 -12.84 3.99 -5.43
CA PHE A 121 -12.39 2.63 -5.13
C PHE A 121 -12.30 1.76 -6.39
N CYS A 122 -13.26 1.87 -7.32
CA CYS A 122 -13.18 1.18 -8.60
C CYS A 122 -11.92 1.57 -9.38
N GLU A 123 -11.54 2.86 -9.40
CA GLU A 123 -10.28 3.27 -10.05
C GLU A 123 -9.03 2.75 -9.33
N ILE A 124 -9.05 2.65 -8.00
CA ILE A 124 -7.96 2.02 -7.23
C ILE A 124 -7.84 0.55 -7.63
N ILE A 125 -8.93 -0.21 -7.63
CA ILE A 125 -8.95 -1.63 -8.00
C ILE A 125 -8.50 -1.83 -9.46
N ARG A 126 -8.99 -0.97 -10.37
CA ARG A 126 -8.59 -0.97 -11.78
C ARG A 126 -7.08 -0.81 -11.94
N ARG A 127 -6.51 0.17 -11.23
CA ARG A 127 -5.08 0.50 -11.26
C ARG A 127 -4.20 -0.54 -10.58
N HIS A 128 -4.68 -1.17 -9.51
CA HIS A 128 -3.88 -2.05 -8.65
C HIS A 128 -4.34 -3.51 -8.77
N GLU A 129 -3.59 -4.28 -9.57
CA GLU A 129 -3.88 -5.69 -9.88
C GLU A 129 -4.08 -6.56 -8.64
N VAL A 130 -3.36 -6.29 -7.55
CA VAL A 130 -3.42 -7.09 -6.30
C VAL A 130 -4.83 -7.27 -5.76
N PHE A 131 -5.70 -6.26 -5.87
CA PHE A 131 -7.07 -6.35 -5.36
C PHE A 131 -7.98 -7.24 -6.21
N ARG A 132 -7.57 -7.54 -7.43
CA ARG A 132 -8.26 -8.37 -8.41
C ARG A 132 -7.43 -9.59 -8.82
N THR A 133 -6.46 -9.97 -7.98
CA THR A 133 -5.75 -11.23 -8.09
C THR A 133 -6.53 -12.31 -7.37
N ARG A 134 -6.79 -13.41 -8.07
CA ARG A 134 -7.35 -14.64 -7.54
C ARG A 134 -6.32 -15.75 -7.58
N PHE A 135 -6.50 -16.76 -6.74
CA PHE A 135 -5.56 -17.86 -6.58
C PHE A 135 -6.23 -19.19 -6.93
N TYR A 136 -5.57 -19.96 -7.81
CA TYR A 136 -6.04 -21.27 -8.28
C TYR A 136 -4.91 -22.28 -8.31
N SER A 137 -5.22 -23.56 -8.10
CA SER A 137 -4.26 -24.65 -8.31
C SER A 137 -4.36 -25.20 -9.73
N VAL A 138 -3.24 -25.19 -10.47
CA VAL A 138 -3.14 -25.82 -11.80
C VAL A 138 -2.11 -26.95 -11.71
N ASN A 139 -2.58 -28.19 -11.82
CA ASN A 139 -1.77 -29.41 -11.65
C ASN A 139 -1.02 -29.45 -10.30
N GLY A 140 -1.65 -28.98 -9.22
CA GLY A 140 -1.08 -28.99 -7.87
C GLY A 140 -0.17 -27.79 -7.56
N ILE A 141 0.05 -26.88 -8.51
CA ILE A 141 0.86 -25.68 -8.31
C ILE A 141 -0.07 -24.46 -8.19
N PRO A 142 -0.02 -23.68 -7.11
CA PRO A 142 -0.83 -22.49 -6.98
C PRO A 142 -0.34 -21.40 -7.95
N MET A 143 -1.29 -20.73 -8.58
CA MET A 143 -1.09 -19.68 -9.58
C MET A 143 -1.96 -18.47 -9.27
N GLN A 144 -1.44 -17.29 -9.61
CA GLN A 144 -2.15 -16.01 -9.58
C GLN A 144 -2.83 -15.79 -10.92
N VAL A 145 -4.10 -15.40 -10.88
CA VAL A 145 -4.88 -14.98 -12.05
C VAL A 145 -5.44 -13.60 -11.77
N ILE A 146 -5.07 -12.64 -12.61
CA ILE A 146 -5.52 -11.26 -12.48
C ILE A 146 -6.80 -11.11 -13.30
N VAL A 147 -7.94 -10.96 -12.64
CA VAL A 147 -9.22 -10.83 -13.36
C VAL A 147 -9.38 -9.42 -13.95
N PRO A 148 -10.04 -9.27 -15.12
CA PRO A 148 -10.32 -7.96 -15.72
C PRO A 148 -11.09 -7.03 -14.78
N ASP A 149 -11.19 -5.76 -15.17
CA ASP A 149 -11.80 -4.69 -14.37
C ASP A 149 -13.15 -5.11 -13.76
N THR A 150 -13.21 -5.09 -12.43
CA THR A 150 -14.35 -5.46 -11.60
C THR A 150 -14.83 -4.26 -10.81
N SER A 151 -16.15 -4.10 -10.71
CA SER A 151 -16.76 -3.08 -9.87
C SER A 151 -16.81 -3.51 -8.41
N LEU A 152 -16.47 -2.61 -7.50
CA LEU A 152 -16.73 -2.76 -6.08
C LEU A 152 -18.09 -2.12 -5.75
N GLU A 153 -18.92 -2.84 -5.00
CA GLU A 153 -20.08 -2.27 -4.33
C GLU A 153 -19.71 -1.92 -2.89
N ILE A 154 -20.21 -0.78 -2.39
CA ILE A 154 -19.99 -0.36 -0.99
C ILE A 154 -21.34 -0.45 -0.28
N PRO A 155 -21.57 -1.50 0.54
CA PRO A 155 -22.76 -1.59 1.37
C PRO A 155 -22.85 -0.39 2.32
N VAL A 156 -24.05 0.18 2.44
CA VAL A 156 -24.34 1.30 3.34
C VAL A 156 -25.28 0.84 4.43
N VAL A 157 -24.82 0.92 5.68
CA VAL A 157 -25.61 0.57 6.86
C VAL A 157 -26.09 1.86 7.54
N ASP A 158 -27.39 2.13 7.51
CA ASP A 158 -27.95 3.35 8.14
C ASP A 158 -28.22 3.13 9.64
N TRP A 159 -27.42 3.78 10.48
CA TRP A 159 -27.52 3.81 11.93
C TRP A 159 -27.71 5.22 12.49
N LYS A 160 -28.20 6.17 11.69
CA LYS A 160 -28.56 7.52 12.20
C LYS A 160 -29.57 7.47 13.34
N HIS A 161 -30.43 6.45 13.33
CA HIS A 161 -31.47 6.22 14.32
C HIS A 161 -30.95 5.59 15.62
N VAL A 162 -29.73 5.07 15.63
CA VAL A 162 -29.13 4.41 16.80
C VAL A 162 -28.65 5.47 17.79
N PRO A 163 -29.01 5.38 19.09
CA PRO A 163 -28.52 6.29 20.11
C PRO A 163 -26.99 6.32 20.16
N LYS A 164 -26.38 7.51 20.29
CA LYS A 164 -24.91 7.67 20.35
C LYS A 164 -24.25 6.78 21.42
N THR A 165 -24.93 6.55 22.53
CA THR A 165 -24.46 5.67 23.62
C THR A 165 -24.31 4.20 23.21
N GLN A 166 -25.01 3.77 22.16
CA GLN A 166 -24.98 2.39 21.64
C GLN A 166 -24.15 2.26 20.35
N GLN A 167 -23.90 3.36 19.64
CA GLN A 167 -23.17 3.34 18.36
C GLN A 167 -21.77 2.73 18.49
N GLN A 168 -21.00 3.09 19.53
CA GLN A 168 -19.65 2.57 19.69
C GLN A 168 -19.62 1.05 19.88
N THR A 169 -20.59 0.51 20.63
CA THR A 169 -20.73 -0.94 20.83
C THR A 169 -21.13 -1.63 19.54
N GLN A 170 -22.09 -1.06 18.78
CA GLN A 170 -22.51 -1.62 17.50
C GLN A 170 -21.40 -1.60 16.44
N ILE A 171 -20.61 -0.52 16.37
CA ILE A 171 -19.45 -0.44 15.47
C ILE A 171 -18.45 -1.55 15.78
N LYS A 172 -18.11 -1.75 17.06
CA LYS A 172 -17.19 -2.82 17.47
C LYS A 172 -17.72 -4.20 17.13
N GLN A 173 -19.00 -4.46 17.41
CA GLN A 173 -19.64 -5.73 17.09
C GLN A 173 -19.66 -6.00 15.59
N TYR A 174 -20.03 -5.00 14.79
CA TYR A 174 -20.06 -5.12 13.34
C TYR A 174 -18.66 -5.35 12.76
N ALA A 175 -17.66 -4.56 13.18
CA ALA A 175 -16.29 -4.77 12.77
C ALA A 175 -15.79 -6.18 13.11
N GLN A 176 -16.12 -6.68 14.31
CA GLN A 176 -15.77 -8.05 14.71
C GLN A 176 -16.49 -9.10 13.85
N THR A 177 -17.76 -8.91 13.50
CA THR A 177 -18.46 -9.82 12.59
C THR A 177 -17.86 -9.81 11.19
N GLN A 178 -17.49 -8.63 10.66
CA GLN A 178 -16.84 -8.54 9.35
C GLN A 178 -15.45 -9.21 9.35
N ALA A 179 -14.70 -9.05 10.44
CA ALA A 179 -13.40 -9.71 10.67
C ALA A 179 -13.45 -11.24 10.58
N GLU A 180 -14.57 -11.82 10.98
CA GLU A 180 -14.78 -13.28 11.02
C GLU A 180 -15.21 -13.83 9.66
N ILE A 181 -15.60 -12.97 8.71
CA ILE A 181 -15.92 -13.38 7.34
C ILE A 181 -14.61 -13.53 6.56
N PRO A 182 -14.24 -14.73 6.10
CA PRO A 182 -13.02 -14.92 5.32
C PRO A 182 -13.19 -14.44 3.88
N PHE A 183 -12.06 -14.17 3.21
CA PHE A 183 -12.06 -14.00 1.76
C PHE A 183 -12.00 -15.36 1.08
N ASN A 184 -12.86 -15.59 0.08
CA ASN A 184 -12.66 -16.66 -0.87
C ASN A 184 -11.58 -16.24 -1.87
N LEU A 185 -10.34 -16.71 -1.67
CA LEU A 185 -9.19 -16.35 -2.49
C LEU A 185 -9.33 -16.72 -3.98
N SER A 186 -10.29 -17.57 -4.34
CA SER A 186 -10.57 -17.95 -5.72
C SER A 186 -11.69 -17.14 -6.37
N GLU A 187 -12.41 -16.28 -5.64
CA GLU A 187 -13.55 -15.54 -6.19
C GLU A 187 -13.62 -14.06 -5.78
N ASP A 188 -13.23 -13.73 -4.56
CA ASP A 188 -13.42 -12.39 -4.02
C ASP A 188 -12.41 -11.39 -4.57
N LEU A 189 -12.77 -10.11 -4.50
CA LEU A 189 -11.79 -9.04 -4.48
C LEU A 189 -11.07 -9.08 -3.13
N LEU A 190 -9.76 -8.87 -3.14
CA LEU A 190 -8.94 -8.86 -1.92
C LEU A 190 -9.09 -7.53 -1.14
N LEU A 191 -10.27 -6.92 -1.23
CA LEU A 191 -10.68 -5.69 -0.59
C LEU A 191 -12.20 -5.71 -0.37
N ARG A 192 -12.62 -5.46 0.88
CA ARG A 192 -14.01 -5.18 1.27
C ARG A 192 -14.09 -3.78 1.85
N VAL A 193 -15.16 -3.05 1.51
CA VAL A 193 -15.41 -1.70 2.05
C VAL A 193 -16.87 -1.61 2.46
N ASN A 194 -17.11 -1.20 3.71
CA ASN A 194 -18.43 -0.97 4.26
C ASN A 194 -18.54 0.48 4.73
N LEU A 195 -19.72 1.09 4.53
CA LEU A 195 -19.99 2.45 5.01
C LEU A 195 -21.07 2.41 6.08
N LEU A 196 -20.72 2.81 7.30
CA LEU A 196 -21.66 2.93 8.41
C LEU A 196 -22.08 4.39 8.52
N GLN A 197 -23.38 4.65 8.39
CA GLN A 197 -23.94 6.00 8.44
C GLN A 197 -24.49 6.30 9.83
N LEU A 198 -23.76 7.10 10.59
CA LEU A 198 -24.10 7.61 11.92
C LEU A 198 -24.53 9.08 11.78
N SER A 199 -24.38 9.89 12.85
CA SER A 199 -24.37 11.35 12.71
C SER A 199 -23.18 11.86 11.89
N SER A 200 -22.08 11.09 11.88
CA SER A 200 -20.93 11.16 10.96
C SER A 200 -20.87 9.86 10.13
N LEU A 201 -20.01 9.75 9.13
CA LEU A 201 -19.84 8.52 8.36
C LEU A 201 -18.59 7.77 8.85
N LEU A 202 -18.67 6.45 9.02
CA LEU A 202 -17.50 5.62 9.29
C LEU A 202 -17.27 4.68 8.12
N LEU A 203 -16.11 4.78 7.49
CA LEU A 203 -15.67 3.84 6.46
C LEU A 203 -14.87 2.73 7.13
N LEU A 204 -15.32 1.49 6.96
CA LEU A 204 -14.59 0.29 7.35
C LEU A 204 -14.04 -0.36 6.09
N SER A 205 -12.77 -0.74 6.12
CA SER A 205 -12.10 -1.42 5.01
C SER A 205 -11.32 -2.62 5.51
N GLU A 206 -11.34 -3.70 4.74
CA GLU A 206 -10.65 -4.95 5.06
C GLU A 206 -9.92 -5.42 3.81
N PHE A 207 -8.69 -5.89 3.95
CA PHE A 207 -7.92 -6.47 2.85
C PHE A 207 -7.08 -7.63 3.35
N THR A 208 -6.68 -8.56 2.48
CA THR A 208 -5.72 -9.61 2.83
C THR A 208 -4.30 -9.17 2.50
N GLU A 209 -3.34 -9.59 3.32
CA GLU A 209 -1.89 -9.50 3.02
C GLU A 209 -1.49 -10.39 1.83
#